data_AF-A0A1Q7IGT0-F1
#
_entry.id   AF-A0A1Q7IGT0-F1
#
_cell.length_a   1.000
_cell.length_b   1.000
_cell.length_c   1.000
_cell.angle_alpha   90.00
_cell.angle_beta   90.00
_cell.angle_gamma   90.00
#
_symmetry.space_group_name_H-M   'P 1'
#
loop_
_entity.id
_entity.type
_entity.pdbx_description
1 polymer ?
#
loop_
_entity_poly.entity_id
_entity_poly.type
_entity_poly.pdbx_seq_one_letter_code
_entity_poly.pdbx_strand_id
1 'polypeptide(L)'
;MLLIIAMAVAALLGVLPYWPGLNPGGSIVGTDTSSYINWTTQMLVRPFPQAISYAFSQGDSGFRPLPLIIFYSIASLGVSPQITVEFSPIILGPLLSLSLFFFVKAGFGNKGAAAISAFAGCFSFNLTVGIWAGYLANWMAMIIAYFFLAGFFLFERSRQRNLFPPLFLLSLALLLTHPWTWAMILATTFVYAIMGSGDQRRLLTVSSVILILGGMVVDFTKNLVTGGATLAADLGTKAPVFGILQFWMFWPNLWTALTVFYDGLLGNAVLLGLGALSFAAIKLRGGGARMLSSWVACTSVPFALLNAFHQTRLIYDLPIPALVALETLWLMSRAGGGNLRAALILLVILLSSANYAVGSIIQA
;
A
#
# COMPACT_ATOMS: atom_id res chain seq x y z
N MET A 1 10.13 -18.59 -10.38
CA MET A 1 11.50 -18.07 -10.23
C MET A 1 11.51 -16.56 -9.96
N LEU A 2 11.08 -15.69 -10.87
CA LEU A 2 11.16 -14.23 -10.66
C LEU A 2 10.44 -13.72 -9.40
N LEU A 3 9.26 -14.27 -9.06
CA LEU A 3 8.59 -13.95 -7.79
C LEU A 3 9.42 -14.32 -6.55
N ILE A 4 10.10 -15.47 -6.57
CA ILE A 4 10.94 -15.92 -5.45
C ILE A 4 12.15 -14.99 -5.31
N ILE A 5 12.74 -14.59 -6.44
CA ILE A 5 13.83 -13.61 -6.46
C ILE A 5 13.35 -12.27 -5.91
N ALA A 6 12.18 -11.78 -6.36
CA ALA A 6 11.55 -10.56 -5.86
C ALA A 6 11.37 -10.61 -4.33
N MET A 7 10.81 -11.69 -3.81
CA MET A 7 10.64 -11.89 -2.38
C MET A 7 11.97 -11.92 -1.62
N ALA A 8 12.96 -12.66 -2.12
CA ALA A 8 14.28 -12.73 -1.49
C ALA A 8 14.98 -11.36 -1.47
N VAL A 9 14.94 -10.63 -2.59
CA VAL A 9 15.50 -9.28 -2.68
C VAL A 9 14.79 -8.32 -1.73
N ALA A 10 13.46 -8.34 -1.68
CA ALA A 10 12.70 -7.48 -0.77
C ALA A 10 13.03 -7.76 0.72
N ALA A 11 13.23 -9.03 1.09
CA ALA A 11 13.70 -9.40 2.43
C ALA A 11 15.12 -8.85 2.70
N LEU A 12 16.04 -9.00 1.75
CA LEU A 12 17.41 -8.48 1.88
C LEU A 12 17.42 -6.95 2.02
N LEU A 13 16.61 -6.24 1.23
CA LEU A 13 16.45 -4.79 1.34
C LEU A 13 15.85 -4.37 2.69
N GLY A 14 15.02 -5.22 3.33
CA GLY A 14 14.53 -4.99 4.68
C GLY A 14 15.58 -5.16 5.78
N VAL A 15 16.60 -6.00 5.56
CA VAL A 15 17.74 -6.20 6.49
C VAL A 15 18.79 -5.11 6.32
N LEU A 16 18.99 -4.64 5.09
CA LEU A 16 20.08 -3.76 4.69
C LEU A 16 20.26 -2.49 5.58
N PRO A 17 19.20 -1.78 6.04
CA PRO A 17 19.37 -0.60 6.88
C PRO A 17 20.06 -0.88 8.23
N TYR A 18 20.03 -2.13 8.69
CA TYR A 18 20.63 -2.56 9.96
C TYR A 18 21.93 -3.35 9.75
N TRP A 19 22.49 -3.34 8.53
CA TRP A 19 23.78 -3.95 8.28
C TRP A 19 24.89 -3.22 9.05
N PRO A 20 25.76 -3.91 9.81
CA PRO A 20 26.76 -3.25 10.66
C PRO A 20 27.72 -2.30 9.93
N GLY A 21 27.96 -2.53 8.63
CA GLY A 21 28.78 -1.64 7.80
C GLY A 21 28.09 -0.34 7.36
N LEU A 22 26.75 -0.31 7.36
CA LEU A 22 25.95 0.88 7.02
C LEU A 22 25.47 1.60 8.28
N ASN A 23 25.10 0.84 9.31
CA ASN A 23 24.58 1.37 10.56
C ASN A 23 25.37 0.78 11.75
N PRO A 24 26.65 1.16 11.93
CA PRO A 24 27.51 0.62 12.98
C PRO A 24 27.02 0.96 14.39
N GLY A 25 26.26 2.04 14.54
CA GLY A 25 25.67 2.47 15.81
C GLY A 25 24.34 1.80 16.15
N GLY A 26 23.74 1.02 15.24
CA GLY A 26 22.43 0.40 15.45
C GLY A 26 21.31 1.44 15.65
N SER A 27 21.37 2.57 14.94
CA SER A 27 20.37 3.61 15.01
C SER A 27 19.04 3.11 14.45
N ILE A 28 17.93 3.56 15.07
CA ILE A 28 16.58 3.24 14.59
C ILE A 28 16.38 3.88 13.22
N VAL A 29 15.95 3.09 12.24
CA VAL A 29 15.62 3.59 10.89
C VAL A 29 14.11 3.74 10.76
N GLY A 30 13.68 4.84 10.15
CA GLY A 30 12.27 5.14 9.92
C GLY A 30 11.69 6.17 10.88
N THR A 31 11.10 7.24 10.34
CA THR A 31 10.52 8.32 11.16
C THR A 31 9.45 7.83 12.15
N ASP A 32 8.51 7.00 11.68
CA ASP A 32 7.41 6.48 12.52
C ASP A 32 7.85 5.27 13.39
N THR A 33 9.03 4.68 13.16
CA THR A 33 9.49 3.44 13.79
C THR A 33 9.55 3.55 15.32
N SER A 34 10.09 4.64 15.86
CA SER A 34 10.15 4.86 17.31
C SER A 34 8.77 4.91 17.96
N SER A 35 7.76 5.43 17.26
CA SER A 35 6.38 5.47 17.74
C SER A 35 5.80 4.05 17.85
N TYR A 36 6.03 3.19 16.86
CA TYR A 36 5.64 1.78 16.92
C TYR A 36 6.31 1.03 18.07
N ILE A 37 7.62 1.23 18.28
CA ILE A 37 8.35 0.62 19.38
C ILE A 37 7.74 1.04 20.72
N ASN A 38 7.45 2.33 20.90
CA ASN A 38 6.81 2.84 22.10
C ASN A 38 5.42 2.23 22.31
N TRP A 39 4.55 2.26 21.31
CA TRP A 39 3.20 1.68 21.41
C TRP A 39 3.24 0.18 21.75
N THR A 40 4.13 -0.59 21.13
CA THR A 40 4.31 -2.01 21.45
C THR A 40 4.84 -2.22 22.86
N THR A 41 5.79 -1.40 23.32
CA THR A 41 6.30 -1.44 24.70
C THR A 41 5.21 -1.14 25.73
N GLN A 42 4.37 -0.15 25.44
CA GLN A 42 3.20 0.16 26.25
C GLN A 42 2.22 -1.02 26.32
N MET A 43 1.98 -1.71 25.21
CA MET A 43 1.14 -2.91 25.23
C MET A 43 1.73 -4.04 26.09
N LEU A 44 3.06 -4.25 26.08
CA LEU A 44 3.73 -5.31 26.86
C LEU A 44 3.62 -5.14 28.38
N VAL A 45 3.57 -3.89 28.88
CA VAL A 45 3.45 -3.65 30.33
C VAL A 45 2.01 -3.76 30.85
N ARG A 46 1.05 -4.08 29.98
CA ARG A 46 -0.37 -4.18 30.31
C ARG A 46 -0.84 -5.64 30.28
N PRO A 47 -1.81 -6.04 31.12
CA PRO A 47 -2.50 -7.31 30.96
C PRO A 47 -3.14 -7.44 29.58
N PHE A 48 -3.23 -8.67 29.05
CA PHE A 48 -3.67 -8.91 27.68
C PHE A 48 -4.94 -8.15 27.25
N PRO A 49 -6.07 -8.16 28.00
CA PRO A 49 -7.26 -7.40 27.58
C PRO A 49 -7.03 -5.89 27.49
N GLN A 50 -6.21 -5.33 28.37
CA GLN A 50 -5.88 -3.91 28.38
C GLN A 50 -4.88 -3.55 27.28
N ALA A 51 -3.96 -4.45 26.94
CA ALA A 51 -3.06 -4.29 25.80
C ALA A 51 -3.86 -4.21 24.48
N ILE A 52 -4.85 -5.10 24.30
CA ILE A 52 -5.73 -5.04 23.13
C ILE A 52 -6.55 -3.74 23.13
N SER A 53 -7.18 -3.38 24.26
CA SER A 53 -7.93 -2.11 24.36
C SER A 53 -7.06 -0.89 24.04
N TYR A 54 -5.80 -0.88 24.48
CA TYR A 54 -4.83 0.18 24.17
C TYR A 54 -4.62 0.36 22.66
N ALA A 55 -4.48 -0.73 21.89
CA ALA A 55 -4.29 -0.66 20.44
C ALA A 55 -5.50 -0.05 19.70
N PHE A 56 -6.71 -0.24 20.23
CA PHE A 56 -7.93 0.31 19.65
C PHE A 56 -8.27 1.74 20.13
N SER A 57 -7.55 2.27 21.12
CA SER A 57 -7.88 3.55 21.77
C SER A 57 -6.71 4.54 21.76
N GLN A 58 -5.66 4.26 22.52
CA GLN A 58 -4.56 5.20 22.78
C GLN A 58 -3.42 5.04 21.75
N GLY A 59 -3.14 3.81 21.31
CA GLY A 59 -2.13 3.54 20.28
C GLY A 59 -2.53 4.20 18.96
N ASP A 60 -1.80 5.24 18.56
CA ASP A 60 -2.12 6.11 17.42
C ASP A 60 -3.61 6.52 17.36
N SER A 61 -4.19 6.88 18.52
CA SER A 61 -5.63 7.21 18.63
C SER A 61 -6.59 6.10 18.14
N GLY A 62 -6.14 4.84 18.05
CA GLY A 62 -6.95 3.72 17.58
C GLY A 62 -7.07 3.60 16.06
N PHE A 63 -6.19 4.26 15.29
CA PHE A 63 -6.18 4.16 13.83
C PHE A 63 -5.47 2.91 13.28
N ARG A 64 -4.55 2.32 14.05
CA ARG A 64 -3.67 1.24 13.59
C ARG A 64 -3.69 -0.03 14.47
N PRO A 65 -4.85 -0.50 14.96
CA PRO A 65 -4.90 -1.60 15.92
C PRO A 65 -4.30 -2.90 15.39
N LEU A 66 -4.53 -3.26 14.12
CA LEU A 66 -4.04 -4.54 13.59
C LEU A 66 -2.50 -4.64 13.57
N PRO A 67 -1.75 -3.67 13.00
CA PRO A 67 -0.29 -3.69 13.09
C PRO A 67 0.23 -3.75 14.53
N LEU A 68 -0.37 -2.96 15.44
CA LEU A 68 0.02 -2.93 16.85
C LEU A 68 -0.18 -4.29 17.53
N ILE A 69 -1.31 -4.95 17.27
CA ILE A 69 -1.59 -6.29 17.79
C ILE A 69 -0.58 -7.30 17.25
N ILE A 70 -0.22 -7.24 15.97
CA ILE A 70 0.79 -8.13 15.37
C ILE A 70 2.16 -7.93 16.04
N PHE A 71 2.61 -6.68 16.20
CA PHE A 71 3.88 -6.39 16.86
C PHE A 71 3.87 -6.82 18.33
N TYR A 72 2.78 -6.55 19.04
CA TYR A 72 2.60 -7.03 20.41
C TYR A 72 2.64 -8.56 20.50
N SER A 73 1.96 -9.28 19.58
CA SER A 73 1.97 -10.74 19.56
C SER A 73 3.34 -11.35 19.28
N ILE A 74 4.18 -10.70 18.49
CA ILE A 74 5.57 -11.16 18.28
C ILE A 74 6.40 -10.84 19.52
N ALA A 75 6.27 -9.62 20.06
CA ALA A 75 7.07 -9.19 21.21
C ALA A 75 6.71 -9.96 22.49
N SER A 76 5.46 -10.42 22.64
CA SER A 76 5.04 -11.25 23.77
C SER A 76 5.65 -12.65 23.77
N LEU A 77 6.26 -13.09 22.66
CA LEU A 77 7.04 -14.32 22.57
C LEU A 77 8.48 -14.15 23.09
N GLY A 78 8.83 -12.98 23.64
CA GLY A 78 10.16 -12.68 24.20
C GLY A 78 11.09 -11.94 23.25
N VAL A 79 10.64 -11.58 22.05
CA VAL A 79 11.40 -10.70 21.13
C VAL A 79 11.26 -9.26 21.61
N SER A 80 12.33 -8.47 21.57
CA SER A 80 12.23 -7.07 21.98
C SER A 80 11.29 -6.28 21.03
N PRO A 81 10.53 -5.28 21.52
CA PRO A 81 9.71 -4.41 20.68
C PRO A 81 10.52 -3.75 19.56
N GLN A 82 11.76 -3.36 19.86
CA GLN A 82 12.69 -2.78 18.89
C GLN A 82 12.94 -3.75 17.72
N ILE A 83 13.46 -4.96 17.99
CA ILE A 83 13.74 -5.96 16.95
C ILE A 83 12.46 -6.30 16.16
N THR A 84 11.33 -6.43 16.85
CA THR A 84 10.04 -6.75 16.24
C THR A 84 9.63 -5.74 15.16
N VAL A 85 9.76 -4.44 15.48
CA VAL A 85 9.36 -3.36 14.57
C VAL A 85 10.42 -3.13 13.49
N GLU A 86 11.70 -3.04 13.88
CA GLU A 86 12.83 -2.76 12.98
C GLU A 86 12.94 -3.78 11.86
N PHE A 87 12.74 -5.07 12.17
CA PHE A 87 12.85 -6.15 11.19
C PHE A 87 11.52 -6.57 10.56
N SER A 88 10.42 -5.87 10.87
CA SER A 88 9.15 -6.10 10.18
C SER A 88 9.22 -5.95 8.64
N PRO A 89 10.07 -5.08 8.04
CA PRO A 89 10.25 -5.01 6.58
C PRO A 89 10.72 -6.33 5.95
N ILE A 90 11.43 -7.20 6.69
CA ILE A 90 11.82 -8.55 6.21
C ILE A 90 10.58 -9.36 5.82
N ILE A 91 9.45 -9.15 6.50
CA ILE A 91 8.19 -9.85 6.25
C ILE A 91 7.31 -9.05 5.27
N LEU A 92 7.21 -7.73 5.46
CA LEU A 92 6.35 -6.88 4.65
C LEU A 92 6.81 -6.81 3.18
N GLY A 93 8.12 -6.77 2.91
CA GLY A 93 8.66 -6.73 1.55
C GLY A 93 8.29 -7.95 0.69
N PRO A 94 8.57 -9.18 1.14
CA PRO A 94 8.13 -10.40 0.45
C PRO A 94 6.61 -10.47 0.27
N LEU A 95 5.85 -10.11 1.31
CA LEU A 95 4.38 -10.13 1.24
C LEU A 95 3.83 -9.12 0.25
N LEU A 96 4.42 -7.93 0.12
CA LEU A 96 4.08 -6.95 -0.92
C LEU A 96 4.30 -7.50 -2.32
N SER A 97 5.44 -8.15 -2.53
CA SER A 97 5.77 -8.76 -3.83
C SER A 97 4.77 -9.87 -4.18
N LEU A 98 4.42 -10.69 -3.19
CA LEU A 98 3.43 -11.77 -3.32
C LEU A 98 2.03 -11.24 -3.60
N SER A 99 1.56 -10.23 -2.85
CA SER A 99 0.23 -9.67 -3.01
C SER A 99 0.06 -8.99 -4.37
N LEU A 100 1.08 -8.25 -4.84
CA LEU A 100 1.13 -7.65 -6.18
C LEU A 100 1.04 -8.70 -7.29
N PHE A 101 1.79 -9.80 -7.15
CA PHE A 101 1.71 -10.92 -8.09
C PHE A 101 0.27 -11.43 -8.23
N PHE A 102 -0.40 -11.70 -7.11
CA PHE A 102 -1.77 -12.20 -7.15
C PHE A 102 -2.75 -11.17 -7.67
N PHE A 103 -2.62 -9.90 -7.31
CA PHE A 103 -3.46 -8.81 -7.82
C PHE A 103 -3.38 -8.70 -9.35
N VAL A 104 -2.17 -8.59 -9.90
CA VAL A 104 -1.98 -8.42 -11.35
C VAL A 104 -2.35 -9.70 -12.09
N LYS A 105 -2.02 -10.89 -11.56
CA LYS A 105 -2.43 -12.17 -12.16
C LYS A 105 -3.95 -12.30 -12.18
N ALA A 106 -4.62 -11.91 -11.10
CA ALA A 106 -6.07 -11.93 -11.03
C ALA A 106 -6.68 -10.93 -12.01
N GLY A 107 -6.21 -9.68 -12.06
CA GLY A 107 -6.79 -8.64 -12.91
C GLY A 107 -6.56 -8.82 -14.41
N PHE A 108 -5.37 -9.29 -14.80
CA PHE A 108 -4.92 -9.34 -16.21
C PHE A 108 -4.74 -10.76 -16.77
N GLY A 109 -4.74 -11.80 -15.93
CA GLY A 109 -4.52 -13.18 -16.38
C GLY A 109 -3.11 -13.50 -16.89
N ASN A 110 -2.19 -12.53 -16.88
CA ASN A 110 -0.85 -12.66 -17.42
C ASN A 110 0.18 -12.90 -16.31
N LYS A 111 0.79 -14.09 -16.30
CA LYS A 111 1.82 -14.46 -15.31
C LYS A 111 3.11 -13.64 -15.43
N GLY A 112 3.47 -13.20 -16.64
CA GLY A 112 4.63 -12.35 -16.88
C GLY A 112 4.45 -10.96 -16.29
N ALA A 113 3.31 -10.31 -16.57
CA ALA A 113 2.94 -9.03 -15.96
C ALA A 113 2.91 -9.12 -14.43
N ALA A 114 2.35 -10.20 -13.89
CA ALA A 114 2.32 -10.46 -12.46
C ALA A 114 3.73 -10.59 -11.85
N ALA A 115 4.63 -11.31 -12.52
CA ALA A 115 6.00 -11.50 -12.06
C ALA A 115 6.83 -10.20 -12.13
N ILE A 116 6.66 -9.39 -13.19
CA ILE A 116 7.30 -8.08 -13.30
C ILE A 116 6.73 -7.13 -12.23
N SER A 117 5.42 -7.17 -11.95
CA SER A 117 4.80 -6.34 -10.91
C SER A 117 5.27 -6.69 -9.51
N ALA A 118 5.43 -7.99 -9.21
CA ALA A 118 6.02 -8.43 -7.96
C ALA A 118 7.42 -7.82 -7.77
N PHE A 119 8.24 -7.87 -8.82
CA PHE A 119 9.60 -7.34 -8.78
C PHE A 119 9.62 -5.80 -8.71
N ALA A 120 8.76 -5.11 -9.46
CA ALA A 120 8.62 -3.66 -9.38
C ALA A 120 8.21 -3.21 -7.96
N GLY A 121 7.40 -4.01 -7.26
CA GLY A 121 7.05 -3.78 -5.85
C GLY A 121 8.24 -3.77 -4.91
N CYS A 122 9.29 -4.54 -5.17
CA CYS A 122 10.50 -4.59 -4.33
C CYS A 122 11.31 -3.30 -4.37
N PHE A 123 11.10 -2.45 -5.38
CA PHE A 123 11.85 -1.21 -5.57
C PHE A 123 10.93 0.01 -5.62
N SER A 124 9.66 -0.15 -5.28
CA SER A 124 8.69 0.92 -5.35
C SER A 124 8.74 1.86 -4.14
N PHE A 125 7.93 2.90 -4.19
CA PHE A 125 7.67 3.77 -3.04
C PHE A 125 7.19 3.01 -1.82
N ASN A 126 6.44 1.91 -2.00
CA ASN A 126 5.95 1.11 -0.88
C ASN A 126 7.08 0.49 -0.05
N LEU A 127 8.20 0.10 -0.67
CA LEU A 127 9.36 -0.40 0.07
C LEU A 127 10.26 0.73 0.53
N THR A 128 10.63 1.62 -0.38
CA THR A 128 11.65 2.67 -0.12
C THR A 128 11.18 3.69 0.91
N VAL A 129 10.04 4.35 0.65
CA VAL A 129 9.40 5.25 1.64
C VAL A 129 8.86 4.45 2.82
N GLY A 130 8.47 3.19 2.61
CA GLY A 130 8.06 2.28 3.68
C GLY A 130 9.13 2.13 4.78
N ILE A 131 10.37 1.91 4.37
CA ILE A 131 11.54 1.84 5.26
C ILE A 131 11.91 3.23 5.79
N TRP A 132 12.13 4.20 4.90
CA TRP A 132 12.61 5.54 5.27
C TRP A 132 11.67 6.27 6.23
N ALA A 133 10.37 6.18 6.01
CA ALA A 133 9.38 6.88 6.84
C ALA A 133 8.82 6.01 7.98
N GLY A 134 9.16 4.71 8.03
CA GLY A 134 8.54 3.76 8.96
C GLY A 134 7.04 3.55 8.69
N TYR A 135 6.59 3.61 7.43
CA TYR A 135 5.18 3.52 7.03
C TYR A 135 4.62 2.09 7.08
N LEU A 136 4.86 1.40 8.19
CA LEU A 136 4.56 -0.01 8.36
C LEU A 136 3.04 -0.31 8.25
N ALA A 137 2.18 0.56 8.80
CA ALA A 137 0.73 0.39 8.62
C ALA A 137 0.29 0.61 7.17
N ASN A 138 0.73 1.69 6.50
CA ASN A 138 0.37 1.90 5.08
C ASN A 138 0.92 0.77 4.21
N TRP A 139 2.14 0.31 4.46
CA TRP A 139 2.74 -0.81 3.74
C TRP A 139 1.91 -2.08 3.93
N MET A 140 1.57 -2.43 5.17
CA MET A 140 0.71 -3.59 5.45
C MET A 140 -0.69 -3.43 4.85
N ALA A 141 -1.26 -2.22 4.86
CA ALA A 141 -2.54 -1.93 4.24
C ALA A 141 -2.49 -2.17 2.73
N MET A 142 -1.44 -1.74 2.05
CA MET A 142 -1.27 -2.00 0.61
C MET A 142 -1.16 -3.50 0.30
N ILE A 143 -0.48 -4.28 1.15
CA ILE A 143 -0.44 -5.75 1.03
C ILE A 143 -1.86 -6.34 1.11
N ILE A 144 -2.61 -5.95 2.14
CA ILE A 144 -4.00 -6.41 2.34
C ILE A 144 -4.88 -5.96 1.18
N ALA A 145 -4.73 -4.72 0.71
CA ALA A 145 -5.48 -4.16 -0.41
C ALA A 145 -5.25 -4.95 -1.70
N TYR A 146 -4.01 -5.30 -2.03
CA TYR A 146 -3.73 -6.12 -3.21
C TYR A 146 -4.35 -7.53 -3.11
N PHE A 147 -4.30 -8.18 -1.95
CA PHE A 147 -5.00 -9.46 -1.74
C PHE A 147 -6.52 -9.31 -1.81
N PHE A 148 -7.07 -8.26 -1.21
CA PHE A 148 -8.49 -7.94 -1.27
C PHE A 148 -8.95 -7.74 -2.72
N LEU A 149 -8.23 -6.94 -3.52
CA LEU A 149 -8.56 -6.71 -4.93
C LEU A 149 -8.38 -7.99 -5.78
N ALA A 150 -7.37 -8.82 -5.49
CA ALA A 150 -7.22 -10.13 -6.14
C ALA A 150 -8.43 -11.03 -5.84
N GLY A 151 -8.85 -11.10 -4.58
CA GLY A 151 -10.05 -11.80 -4.16
C GLY A 151 -11.33 -11.23 -4.79
N PHE A 152 -11.39 -9.90 -4.95
CA PHE A 152 -12.53 -9.22 -5.55
C PHE A 152 -12.71 -9.63 -7.02
N PHE A 153 -11.62 -9.77 -7.78
CA PHE A 153 -11.68 -10.35 -9.14
C PHE A 153 -12.13 -11.82 -9.16
N LEU A 154 -11.73 -12.63 -8.16
CA LEU A 154 -12.19 -14.02 -8.05
C LEU A 154 -13.69 -14.09 -7.74
N PHE A 155 -14.17 -13.21 -6.87
CA PHE A 155 -15.60 -13.07 -6.56
C PHE A 155 -16.38 -12.61 -7.79
N GLU A 156 -15.88 -11.61 -8.52
CA GLU A 156 -16.50 -11.13 -9.77
C GLU A 156 -16.68 -12.25 -10.80
N ARG A 157 -15.62 -13.06 -11.02
CA ARG A 157 -15.63 -14.12 -12.04
C ARG A 157 -16.49 -15.31 -11.64
N SER A 158 -16.38 -15.77 -10.40
CA SER A 158 -17.06 -16.99 -9.95
C SER A 158 -18.49 -16.74 -9.49
N ARG A 159 -18.82 -15.52 -9.06
CA ARG A 159 -20.09 -15.12 -8.42
C ARG A 159 -20.45 -15.98 -7.20
N GLN A 160 -19.47 -16.70 -6.63
CA GLN A 160 -19.68 -17.56 -5.48
C GLN A 160 -19.80 -16.71 -4.22
N ARG A 161 -20.96 -16.76 -3.56
CA ARG A 161 -21.22 -16.04 -2.30
C ARG A 161 -20.26 -16.42 -1.18
N ASN A 162 -19.67 -17.62 -1.24
CA ASN A 162 -18.71 -18.11 -0.26
C ASN A 162 -17.37 -17.34 -0.28
N LEU A 163 -17.10 -16.56 -1.34
CA LEU A 163 -15.95 -15.66 -1.39
C LEU A 163 -16.22 -14.31 -0.71
N PHE A 164 -17.47 -14.01 -0.35
CA PHE A 164 -17.80 -12.75 0.31
C PHE A 164 -17.29 -12.66 1.76
N PRO A 165 -17.44 -13.69 2.63
CA PRO A 165 -16.87 -13.64 3.98
C PRO A 165 -15.36 -13.34 4.04
N PRO A 166 -14.47 -14.00 3.27
CA PRO A 166 -13.04 -13.64 3.31
C PRO A 166 -12.78 -12.23 2.76
N LEU A 167 -13.56 -11.74 1.79
CA LEU A 167 -13.47 -10.34 1.34
C LEU A 167 -13.88 -9.35 2.42
N PHE A 168 -14.92 -9.67 3.18
CA PHE A 168 -15.36 -8.87 4.31
C PHE A 168 -14.27 -8.81 5.40
N LEU A 169 -13.66 -9.95 5.73
CA LEU A 169 -12.55 -10.01 6.68
C LEU A 169 -11.33 -9.23 6.20
N LEU A 170 -10.97 -9.31 4.92
CA LEU A 170 -9.87 -8.50 4.35
C LEU A 170 -10.19 -7.00 4.35
N SER A 171 -11.43 -6.61 4.08
CA SER A 171 -11.89 -5.23 4.20
C SER A 171 -11.76 -4.72 5.65
N LEU A 172 -12.20 -5.51 6.63
CA LEU A 172 -12.03 -5.16 8.04
C LEU A 172 -10.56 -5.11 8.46
N ALA A 173 -9.74 -6.07 8.02
CA ALA A 173 -8.32 -6.05 8.28
C ALA A 173 -7.66 -4.79 7.70
N LEU A 174 -8.07 -4.36 6.51
CA LEU A 174 -7.60 -3.13 5.88
C LEU A 174 -8.01 -1.89 6.69
N LEU A 175 -9.28 -1.81 7.13
CA LEU A 175 -9.78 -0.73 8.00
C LEU A 175 -8.99 -0.62 9.30
N LEU A 176 -8.77 -1.77 9.96
CA LEU A 176 -8.04 -1.86 11.23
C LEU A 176 -6.51 -1.71 11.07
N THR A 177 -6.01 -1.68 9.84
CA THR A 177 -4.60 -1.44 9.53
C THR A 177 -4.35 0.02 9.24
N HIS A 178 -5.11 0.58 8.29
CA HIS A 178 -4.99 1.95 7.87
C HIS A 178 -6.30 2.43 7.22
N PRO A 179 -7.13 3.23 7.92
CA PRO A 179 -8.49 3.56 7.50
C PRO A 179 -8.54 4.44 6.24
N TRP A 180 -7.50 5.23 5.98
CA TRP A 180 -7.41 6.06 4.78
C TRP A 180 -7.21 5.21 3.52
N THR A 181 -6.31 4.21 3.56
CA THR A 181 -6.14 3.25 2.45
C THR A 181 -7.40 2.41 2.28
N TRP A 182 -8.06 2.02 3.38
CA TRP A 182 -9.37 1.35 3.31
C TRP A 182 -10.39 2.18 2.53
N ALA A 183 -10.60 3.44 2.89
CA ALA A 183 -11.58 4.30 2.23
C ALA A 183 -11.28 4.43 0.72
N MET A 184 -10.01 4.62 0.36
CA MET A 184 -9.58 4.70 -1.04
C MET A 184 -9.86 3.42 -1.83
N ILE A 185 -9.52 2.25 -1.28
CA ILE A 185 -9.69 0.95 -1.93
C ILE A 185 -11.16 0.60 -2.06
N LEU A 186 -11.97 0.87 -1.04
CA LEU A 186 -13.40 0.60 -1.10
C LEU A 186 -14.11 1.54 -2.07
N ALA A 187 -13.74 2.83 -2.11
CA ALA A 187 -14.21 3.76 -3.15
C ALA A 187 -13.81 3.27 -4.55
N THR A 188 -12.59 2.77 -4.71
CA THR A 188 -12.10 2.17 -5.96
C THR A 188 -12.95 0.98 -6.40
N THR A 189 -13.26 0.04 -5.50
CA THR A 189 -14.14 -1.10 -5.85
C THR A 189 -15.56 -0.68 -6.18
N PHE A 190 -16.08 0.35 -5.52
CA PHE A 190 -17.39 0.91 -5.82
C PHE A 190 -17.42 1.55 -7.22
N VAL A 191 -16.45 2.41 -7.54
CA VAL A 191 -16.32 3.02 -8.88
C VAL A 191 -16.13 1.96 -9.96
N TYR A 192 -15.30 0.95 -9.70
CA TYR A 192 -15.14 -0.20 -10.59
C TYR A 192 -16.47 -0.94 -10.83
N ALA A 193 -17.26 -1.16 -9.77
CA ALA A 193 -18.53 -1.86 -9.86
C ALA A 193 -19.56 -1.11 -10.69
N ILE A 194 -19.69 0.22 -10.52
CA ILE A 194 -20.65 1.03 -11.27
C ILE A 194 -20.30 1.15 -12.77
N MET A 195 -19.00 1.04 -13.12
CA MET A 195 -18.53 0.97 -14.50
C MET A 195 -18.83 -0.39 -15.17
N GLY A 196 -19.30 -1.38 -14.40
CA GLY A 196 -19.75 -2.67 -14.91
C GLY A 196 -21.07 -2.58 -15.69
N SER A 197 -21.53 -3.73 -16.21
CA SER A 197 -22.83 -3.85 -16.89
C SER A 197 -23.64 -5.04 -16.36
N GLY A 198 -24.97 -4.98 -16.54
CA GLY A 198 -25.91 -6.06 -16.22
C GLY A 198 -25.94 -6.48 -14.75
N ASP A 199 -26.27 -7.75 -14.50
CA ASP A 199 -26.38 -8.32 -13.15
C ASP A 199 -25.07 -8.29 -12.37
N GLN A 200 -23.94 -8.34 -13.07
CA GLN A 200 -22.62 -8.24 -12.48
C GLN A 200 -22.39 -6.87 -11.85
N ARG A 201 -22.80 -5.77 -12.51
CA ARG A 201 -22.79 -4.43 -11.91
C ARG A 201 -23.59 -4.41 -10.62
N ARG A 202 -24.81 -4.96 -10.62
CA ARG A 202 -25.67 -4.96 -9.43
C ARG A 202 -25.03 -5.73 -8.28
N LEU A 203 -24.54 -6.94 -8.54
CA LEU A 203 -23.88 -7.78 -7.53
C LEU A 203 -22.67 -7.07 -6.91
N LEU A 204 -21.75 -6.55 -7.74
CA LEU A 204 -20.54 -5.90 -7.27
C LEU A 204 -20.83 -4.58 -6.54
N THR A 205 -21.82 -3.81 -7.01
CA THR A 205 -22.20 -2.54 -6.38
C THR A 205 -22.77 -2.80 -5.00
N VAL A 206 -23.73 -3.72 -4.88
CA VAL A 206 -24.32 -4.11 -3.59
C VAL A 206 -23.26 -4.66 -2.64
N SER A 207 -22.36 -5.52 -3.15
CA SER A 207 -21.26 -6.08 -2.35
C SER A 207 -20.32 -4.99 -1.83
N SER A 208 -19.95 -4.03 -2.68
CA SER A 208 -19.10 -2.89 -2.28
C SER A 208 -19.79 -2.01 -1.23
N VAL A 209 -21.08 -1.74 -1.39
CA VAL A 209 -21.88 -1.00 -0.40
C VAL A 209 -21.95 -1.73 0.94
N ILE A 210 -22.18 -3.05 0.94
CA ILE A 210 -22.18 -3.84 2.18
C ILE A 210 -20.81 -3.79 2.88
N LEU A 211 -19.71 -3.87 2.12
CA LEU A 211 -18.36 -3.77 2.69
C LEU A 211 -18.10 -2.39 3.29
N ILE A 212 -18.54 -1.31 2.64
CA ILE A 212 -18.44 0.07 3.14
C ILE A 212 -19.26 0.23 4.42
N LEU A 213 -20.54 -0.15 4.39
CA LEU A 213 -21.43 -0.03 5.55
C LEU A 213 -20.94 -0.88 6.72
N GLY A 214 -20.49 -2.11 6.46
CA GLY A 214 -19.93 -2.98 7.49
C GLY A 214 -18.68 -2.39 8.13
N GLY A 215 -17.78 -1.80 7.34
CA GLY A 215 -16.61 -1.09 7.86
C GLY A 215 -16.99 0.14 8.69
N MET A 216 -17.96 0.94 8.23
CA MET A 216 -18.46 2.09 8.99
C MET A 216 -19.07 1.68 10.34
N VAL A 217 -19.85 0.60 10.38
CA VAL A 217 -20.40 0.04 11.62
C VAL A 217 -19.28 -0.38 12.56
N VAL A 218 -18.23 -1.03 12.06
CA VAL A 218 -17.08 -1.45 12.88
C VAL A 218 -16.30 -0.25 13.41
N ASP A 219 -16.02 0.76 12.57
CA ASP A 219 -15.29 1.96 12.99
C ASP A 219 -16.05 2.75 14.08
N PHE A 220 -17.38 2.86 13.93
CA PHE A 220 -18.23 3.49 14.93
C PHE A 220 -18.34 2.66 16.22
N THR A 221 -18.50 1.35 16.10
CA THR A 221 -18.54 0.44 17.26
C THR A 221 -17.23 0.48 18.03
N LYS A 222 -16.08 0.50 17.33
CA LYS A 222 -14.76 0.68 17.92
C LYS A 222 -14.71 1.95 18.77
N ASN A 223 -15.16 3.08 18.23
CA ASN A 223 -15.19 4.35 18.94
C ASN A 223 -16.06 4.28 20.21
N LEU A 224 -17.26 3.71 20.13
CA LEU A 224 -18.15 3.57 21.29
C LEU A 224 -17.57 2.68 22.39
N VAL A 225 -16.92 1.57 22.01
CA VAL A 225 -16.45 0.56 22.96
C VAL A 225 -15.10 0.96 23.58
N THR A 226 -14.20 1.55 22.80
CA THR A 226 -12.81 1.78 23.21
C THR A 226 -12.43 3.25 23.30
N GLY A 227 -13.25 4.16 22.77
CA GLY A 227 -12.93 5.60 22.69
C GLY A 227 -11.95 5.98 21.58
N GLY A 228 -11.52 5.03 20.74
CA GLY A 228 -10.63 5.33 19.60
C GLY A 228 -11.27 6.25 18.56
N ALA A 229 -10.46 7.02 17.84
CA ALA A 229 -10.92 7.94 16.82
C ALA A 229 -11.55 7.21 15.62
N THR A 230 -12.57 7.82 15.01
CA THR A 230 -13.18 7.35 13.76
C THR A 230 -12.55 8.04 12.56
N LEU A 231 -12.63 7.40 11.39
CA LEU A 231 -12.21 8.02 10.13
C LEU A 231 -13.01 9.31 9.85
N ALA A 232 -14.30 9.32 10.17
CA ALA A 232 -15.15 10.50 9.99
C ALA A 232 -14.72 11.67 10.88
N ALA A 233 -14.37 11.40 12.15
CA ALA A 233 -13.86 12.42 13.05
C ALA A 233 -12.50 12.95 12.56
N ASP A 234 -11.59 12.08 12.13
CA ASP A 234 -10.29 12.49 11.58
C ASP A 234 -10.47 13.40 10.36
N LEU A 235 -11.30 12.98 9.39
CA LEU A 235 -11.66 13.79 8.21
C LEU A 235 -12.17 15.18 8.61
N GLY A 236 -13.01 15.27 9.64
CA GLY A 236 -13.53 16.53 10.17
C GLY A 236 -12.43 17.47 10.67
N THR A 237 -11.33 16.94 11.19
CA THR A 237 -10.17 17.75 11.63
C THR A 237 -9.27 18.21 10.48
N LYS A 238 -9.41 17.62 9.29
CA LYS A 238 -8.57 17.94 8.11
C LYS A 238 -9.08 19.11 7.27
N ALA A 239 -10.15 19.80 7.68
CA ALA A 239 -10.67 20.98 6.97
C ALA A 239 -9.62 22.08 6.63
N PRO A 240 -8.59 22.36 7.47
CA PRO A 240 -7.52 23.31 7.10
C PRO A 240 -6.57 22.79 6.02
N VAL A 241 -6.53 21.47 5.85
CA VAL A 241 -5.56 20.73 5.04
C VAL A 241 -6.18 20.20 3.73
N PHE A 242 -7.51 20.26 3.64
CA PHE A 242 -8.29 19.87 2.49
C PHE A 242 -9.15 21.06 2.04
N GLY A 243 -8.95 21.58 0.83
CA GLY A 243 -9.79 22.67 0.34
C GLY A 243 -9.29 23.38 -0.92
N ILE A 244 -10.08 24.34 -1.38
CA ILE A 244 -9.84 25.09 -2.62
C ILE A 244 -8.50 25.85 -2.60
N LEU A 245 -8.06 26.30 -1.44
CA LEU A 245 -6.75 26.94 -1.27
C LEU A 245 -5.61 25.99 -1.66
N GLN A 246 -5.73 24.70 -1.34
CA GLN A 246 -4.73 23.70 -1.70
C GLN A 246 -4.70 23.41 -3.21
N PHE A 247 -5.84 23.55 -3.89
CA PHE A 247 -5.90 23.47 -5.35
C PHE A 247 -5.12 24.62 -6.01
N TRP A 248 -5.22 25.84 -5.45
CA TRP A 248 -4.44 26.98 -5.91
C TRP A 248 -2.94 26.75 -5.65
N MET A 249 -2.62 26.11 -4.53
CA MET A 249 -1.27 25.71 -4.15
C MET A 249 -0.85 24.35 -4.73
N PHE A 250 -1.54 23.82 -5.73
CA PHE A 250 -1.34 22.46 -6.22
C PHE A 250 0.11 22.19 -6.64
N TRP A 251 0.70 23.06 -7.46
CA TRP A 251 2.08 22.86 -7.95
C TRP A 251 3.15 23.02 -6.85
N PRO A 252 3.12 24.05 -5.99
CA PRO A 252 4.02 24.12 -4.84
C PRO A 252 3.88 22.92 -3.90
N ASN A 253 2.64 22.46 -3.64
CA ASN A 253 2.39 21.29 -2.82
C ASN A 253 2.99 20.04 -3.46
N LEU A 254 2.77 19.84 -4.75
CA LEU A 254 3.30 18.69 -5.49
C LEU A 254 4.83 18.70 -5.51
N TRP A 255 5.45 19.86 -5.77
CA TRP A 255 6.90 20.01 -5.75
C TRP A 255 7.45 19.61 -4.38
N THR A 256 6.86 20.14 -3.30
CA THR A 256 7.27 19.81 -1.93
C THR A 256 7.07 18.33 -1.61
N ALA A 257 5.93 17.76 -2.01
CA ALA A 257 5.62 16.35 -1.82
C ALA A 257 6.62 15.42 -2.52
N LEU A 258 7.11 15.80 -3.71
CA LEU A 258 8.01 14.99 -4.51
C LEU A 258 9.49 15.20 -4.19
N THR A 259 9.90 16.39 -3.72
CA THR A 259 11.32 16.77 -3.62
C THR A 259 11.81 17.01 -2.19
N VAL A 260 10.90 17.29 -1.26
CA VAL A 260 11.27 17.63 0.14
C VAL A 260 10.91 16.50 1.08
N PHE A 261 9.69 15.96 0.98
CA PHE A 261 9.29 14.86 1.85
C PHE A 261 10.06 13.57 1.54
N TYR A 262 10.49 12.88 2.59
CA TYR A 262 11.28 11.65 2.53
C TYR A 262 12.50 11.81 1.61
N ASP A 263 13.22 12.91 1.74
CA ASP A 263 14.40 13.26 0.93
C ASP A 263 14.18 13.16 -0.59
N GLY A 264 12.95 13.43 -1.03
CA GLY A 264 12.58 13.43 -2.43
C GLY A 264 12.44 12.04 -3.06
N LEU A 265 12.34 10.98 -2.24
CA LEU A 265 12.19 9.60 -2.72
C LEU A 265 10.96 9.41 -3.63
N LEU A 266 9.87 10.11 -3.35
CA LEU A 266 8.66 10.07 -4.19
C LEU A 266 8.87 10.69 -5.58
N GLY A 267 9.91 11.50 -5.78
CA GLY A 267 10.27 12.14 -7.04
C GLY A 267 10.95 11.24 -8.07
N ASN A 268 10.91 9.91 -7.92
CA ASN A 268 11.53 8.98 -8.87
C ASN A 268 10.88 9.08 -10.27
N ALA A 269 11.57 9.75 -11.18
CA ALA A 269 11.09 10.01 -12.54
C ALA A 269 10.85 8.74 -13.36
N VAL A 270 11.60 7.66 -13.12
CA VAL A 270 11.41 6.39 -13.84
C VAL A 270 10.11 5.73 -13.42
N LEU A 271 9.85 5.61 -12.12
CA LEU A 271 8.62 5.00 -11.60
C LEU A 271 7.38 5.84 -11.95
N LEU A 272 7.45 7.16 -11.76
CA LEU A 272 6.37 8.08 -12.09
C LEU A 272 6.13 8.13 -13.61
N GLY A 273 7.19 8.22 -14.41
CA GLY A 273 7.11 8.29 -15.86
C GLY A 273 6.51 7.02 -16.47
N LEU A 274 6.99 5.84 -16.08
CA LEU A 274 6.42 4.57 -16.52
C LEU A 274 4.98 4.39 -16.03
N GLY A 275 4.67 4.80 -14.80
CA GLY A 275 3.31 4.78 -14.27
C GLY A 275 2.35 5.66 -15.07
N ALA A 276 2.77 6.88 -15.40
CA ALA A 276 2.00 7.84 -16.19
C ALA A 276 1.80 7.37 -17.64
N LEU A 277 2.85 6.85 -18.29
CA LEU A 277 2.77 6.27 -19.63
C LEU A 277 1.80 5.08 -19.67
N SER A 278 1.89 4.19 -18.68
CA SER A 278 0.97 3.07 -18.54
C SER A 278 -0.48 3.54 -18.47
N PHE A 279 -0.76 4.51 -17.61
CA PHE A 279 -2.10 5.04 -17.43
C PHE A 279 -2.62 5.74 -18.70
N ALA A 280 -1.79 6.53 -19.37
CA ALA A 280 -2.15 7.17 -20.65
C ALA A 280 -2.41 6.15 -21.77
N ALA A 281 -1.72 5.01 -21.76
CA ALA A 281 -1.89 3.94 -22.73
C ALA A 281 -3.00 2.94 -22.36
N ILE A 282 -3.51 2.96 -21.13
CA ILE A 282 -4.54 2.03 -20.67
C ILE A 282 -5.82 2.23 -21.48
N LYS A 283 -6.19 1.19 -22.21
CA LYS A 283 -7.53 1.05 -22.77
C LYS A 283 -8.39 0.40 -21.71
N LEU A 284 -9.58 0.93 -21.44
CA LEU A 284 -10.57 0.41 -20.48
C LEU A 284 -11.20 -0.94 -20.92
N ARG A 285 -10.41 -1.82 -21.53
CA ARG A 285 -10.78 -3.15 -21.99
C ARG A 285 -10.33 -4.16 -20.93
N GLY A 286 -11.30 -4.84 -20.31
CA GLY A 286 -11.05 -5.87 -19.29
C GLY A 286 -11.07 -5.37 -17.85
N GLY A 287 -11.20 -6.30 -16.90
CA GLY A 287 -11.34 -6.01 -15.47
C GLY A 287 -10.13 -5.29 -14.87
N GLY A 288 -8.91 -5.78 -15.11
CA GLY A 288 -7.68 -5.18 -14.58
C GLY A 288 -7.49 -3.71 -14.96
N ALA A 289 -7.64 -3.38 -16.25
CA ALA A 289 -7.49 -2.01 -16.74
C ALA A 289 -8.54 -1.05 -16.15
N ARG A 290 -9.81 -1.49 -16.07
CA ARG A 290 -10.87 -0.71 -15.42
C ARG A 290 -10.61 -0.49 -13.94
N MET A 291 -10.10 -1.50 -13.23
CA MET A 291 -9.77 -1.39 -11.80
C MET A 291 -8.65 -0.38 -11.55
N LEU A 292 -7.54 -0.49 -12.28
CA LEU A 292 -6.45 0.48 -12.18
C LEU A 292 -6.91 1.91 -12.51
N SER A 293 -7.78 2.04 -13.52
CA SER A 293 -8.34 3.34 -13.88
C SER A 293 -9.27 3.91 -12.81
N SER A 294 -10.09 3.06 -12.20
CA SER A 294 -10.95 3.44 -11.07
C SER A 294 -10.11 3.90 -9.89
N TRP A 295 -8.98 3.22 -9.62
CA TRP A 295 -8.08 3.56 -8.51
C TRP A 295 -7.43 4.93 -8.72
N VAL A 296 -6.86 5.18 -9.91
CA VAL A 296 -6.26 6.47 -10.24
C VAL A 296 -7.33 7.58 -10.24
N ALA A 297 -8.53 7.32 -10.78
CA ALA A 297 -9.62 8.29 -10.78
C ALA A 297 -10.08 8.67 -9.36
N CYS A 298 -10.29 7.69 -8.48
CA CYS A 298 -10.71 7.91 -7.10
C CYS A 298 -9.71 8.75 -6.30
N THR A 299 -8.42 8.64 -6.62
CA THR A 299 -7.35 9.38 -5.94
C THR A 299 -7.12 10.77 -6.51
N SER A 300 -7.43 10.99 -7.79
CA SER A 300 -7.10 12.23 -8.51
C SER A 300 -7.80 13.47 -7.94
N VAL A 301 -9.09 13.36 -7.59
CA VAL A 301 -9.86 14.49 -7.03
C VAL A 301 -9.35 14.92 -5.64
N PRO A 302 -9.25 14.03 -4.63
CA PRO A 302 -8.73 14.42 -3.33
C PRO A 302 -7.26 14.86 -3.42
N PHE A 303 -6.47 14.29 -4.32
CA PHE A 303 -5.07 14.68 -4.53
C PHE A 303 -4.90 16.17 -4.87
N ALA A 304 -5.75 16.70 -5.75
CA ALA A 304 -5.70 18.11 -6.13
C ALA A 304 -6.12 19.06 -4.99
N LEU A 305 -6.80 18.56 -3.95
CA LEU A 305 -7.36 19.34 -2.85
C LEU A 305 -6.58 19.22 -1.54
N LEU A 306 -5.52 18.42 -1.52
CA LEU A 306 -4.71 18.14 -0.33
C LEU A 306 -3.42 18.95 -0.31
N ASN A 307 -2.92 19.24 0.90
CA ASN A 307 -1.58 19.81 1.06
C ASN A 307 -0.46 18.81 0.71
N ALA A 308 0.78 19.31 0.64
CA ALA A 308 1.96 18.52 0.29
C ALA A 308 2.08 17.21 1.09
N PHE A 309 1.97 17.25 2.42
CA PHE A 309 2.11 16.05 3.26
C PHE A 309 1.08 14.97 2.92
N HIS A 310 -0.20 15.33 2.75
CA HIS A 310 -1.24 14.33 2.47
C HIS A 310 -1.21 13.87 1.01
N GLN A 311 -0.74 14.70 0.08
CA GLN A 311 -0.43 14.27 -1.28
C GLN A 311 0.60 13.13 -1.29
N THR A 312 1.61 13.18 -0.41
CA THR A 312 2.58 12.09 -0.34
C THR A 312 1.96 10.74 0.00
N ARG A 313 0.98 10.73 0.91
CA ARG A 313 0.26 9.51 1.33
C ARG A 313 -0.55 8.93 0.17
N LEU A 314 -1.17 9.79 -0.64
CA LEU A 314 -1.88 9.33 -1.83
C LEU A 314 -0.93 8.79 -2.90
N ILE A 315 0.22 9.42 -3.14
CA ILE A 315 1.23 8.90 -4.10
C ILE A 315 1.72 7.52 -3.67
N TYR A 316 1.97 7.34 -2.37
CA TYR A 316 2.37 6.05 -1.80
C TYR A 316 1.33 4.95 -2.01
N ASP A 317 0.03 5.29 -1.90
CA ASP A 317 -1.09 4.36 -2.05
C ASP A 317 -1.52 4.13 -3.52
N LEU A 318 -0.94 4.84 -4.50
CA LEU A 318 -1.24 4.61 -5.92
C LEU A 318 -0.72 3.23 -6.38
N PRO A 319 -1.38 2.59 -7.38
CA PRO A 319 -0.96 1.30 -7.91
C PRO A 319 0.24 1.40 -8.88
N ILE A 320 1.22 2.25 -8.57
CA ILE A 320 2.41 2.51 -9.38
C ILE A 320 3.16 1.20 -9.72
N PRO A 321 3.40 0.26 -8.79
CA PRO A 321 4.09 -0.99 -9.13
C PRO A 321 3.37 -1.82 -10.21
N ALA A 322 2.04 -1.81 -10.21
CA ALA A 322 1.25 -2.50 -11.22
C ALA A 322 1.30 -1.78 -12.56
N LEU A 323 1.19 -0.44 -12.57
CA LEU A 323 1.29 0.38 -13.78
C LEU A 323 2.67 0.26 -14.44
N VAL A 324 3.75 0.39 -13.66
CA VAL A 324 5.14 0.22 -14.11
C VAL A 324 5.34 -1.14 -14.78
N ALA A 325 4.77 -2.21 -14.23
CA ALA A 325 4.89 -3.55 -14.78
C ALA A 325 4.17 -3.73 -16.12
N LEU A 326 2.99 -3.13 -16.26
CA LEU A 326 2.24 -3.17 -17.53
C LEU A 326 2.99 -2.41 -18.63
N GLU A 327 3.52 -1.23 -18.32
CA GLU A 327 4.30 -0.46 -19.29
C GLU A 327 5.61 -1.18 -19.66
N THR A 328 6.31 -1.73 -18.67
CA THR A 328 7.54 -2.52 -18.90
C THR A 328 7.26 -3.69 -19.84
N LEU A 329 6.18 -4.44 -19.61
CA LEU A 329 5.80 -5.56 -20.46
C LEU A 329 5.44 -5.10 -21.88
N TRP A 330 4.73 -3.97 -21.99
CA TRP A 330 4.39 -3.39 -23.29
C TRP A 330 5.64 -2.99 -24.08
N LEU A 331 6.59 -2.29 -23.46
CA LEU A 331 7.87 -1.91 -24.07
C LEU A 331 8.67 -3.15 -24.51
N MET A 332 8.73 -4.18 -23.66
CA MET A 332 9.38 -5.46 -24.02
C MET A 332 8.71 -6.13 -25.22
N SER A 333 7.38 -6.09 -25.32
CA SER A 333 6.65 -6.67 -26.44
C SER A 333 6.92 -5.91 -27.75
N ARG A 334 7.01 -4.57 -27.69
CA ARG A 334 7.36 -3.72 -28.84
C ARG A 334 8.80 -3.93 -29.32
N ALA A 335 9.70 -4.29 -28.41
CA ALA A 335 11.09 -4.60 -28.73
C ALA A 335 11.28 -5.98 -29.38
N GLY A 336 10.22 -6.78 -29.55
CA GLY A 336 10.24 -8.08 -30.23
C GLY A 336 10.12 -9.30 -29.31
N GLY A 337 9.93 -9.11 -27.99
CA GLY A 337 9.54 -10.15 -27.03
C GLY A 337 10.55 -11.31 -26.85
N GLY A 338 11.12 -11.46 -25.65
CA GLY A 338 12.03 -12.58 -25.36
C GLY A 338 13.38 -12.54 -26.08
N ASN A 339 13.66 -11.46 -26.81
CA ASN A 339 14.95 -11.20 -27.44
C ASN A 339 15.86 -10.34 -26.54
N LEU A 340 17.11 -10.15 -26.97
CA LEU A 340 18.11 -9.36 -26.23
C LEU A 340 17.60 -7.93 -25.92
N ARG A 341 16.90 -7.28 -26.84
CA ARG A 341 16.38 -5.91 -26.64
C ARG A 341 15.34 -5.86 -25.51
N ALA A 342 14.41 -6.80 -25.48
CA ALA A 342 13.43 -6.90 -24.40
C ALA A 342 14.11 -7.20 -23.05
N ALA A 343 15.13 -8.04 -23.04
CA ALA A 343 15.92 -8.31 -21.83
C ALA A 343 16.69 -7.08 -21.34
N LEU A 344 17.27 -6.29 -22.25
CA LEU A 344 17.96 -5.05 -21.92
C LEU A 344 17.01 -3.98 -21.36
N ILE A 345 15.81 -3.83 -21.93
CA ILE A 345 14.78 -2.90 -21.41
C ILE A 345 14.43 -3.27 -19.97
N LEU A 346 14.14 -4.55 -19.72
CA LEU A 346 13.86 -5.03 -18.38
C LEU A 346 15.06 -4.71 -17.47
N LEU A 347 16.26 -5.14 -17.84
CA LEU A 347 17.47 -4.95 -17.04
C LEU A 347 17.72 -3.48 -16.67
N VAL A 348 17.58 -2.55 -17.61
CA VAL A 348 17.76 -1.11 -17.34
C VAL A 348 16.75 -0.60 -16.32
N ILE A 349 15.46 -0.96 -16.46
CA ILE A 349 14.42 -0.58 -15.51
C ILE A 349 14.71 -1.19 -14.13
N LEU A 350 15.13 -2.44 -14.09
CA LEU A 350 15.45 -3.15 -12.84
C LEU A 350 16.66 -2.52 -12.14
N LEU A 351 17.75 -2.27 -12.85
CA LEU A 351 18.95 -1.66 -12.30
C LEU A 351 18.70 -0.21 -11.84
N SER A 352 17.91 0.55 -12.60
CA SER A 352 17.53 1.92 -12.20
C SER A 352 16.71 1.92 -10.91
N SER A 353 15.75 0.99 -10.80
CA SER A 353 14.92 0.85 -9.60
C SER A 353 15.71 0.31 -8.40
N ALA A 354 16.65 -0.62 -8.64
CA ALA A 354 17.54 -1.15 -7.62
C ALA A 354 18.50 -0.09 -7.08
N ASN A 355 19.13 0.69 -7.97
CA ASN A 355 19.98 1.81 -7.58
C ASN A 355 19.21 2.83 -6.73
N TYR A 356 17.98 3.16 -7.14
CA TYR A 356 17.09 4.01 -6.36
C TYR A 356 16.81 3.44 -4.96
N ALA A 357 16.41 2.17 -4.85
CA ALA A 357 16.06 1.61 -3.55
C ALA A 357 17.26 1.46 -2.62
N VAL A 358 18.40 0.98 -3.13
CA VAL A 358 19.63 0.87 -2.34
C VAL A 358 20.10 2.26 -1.90
N GLY A 359 20.07 3.25 -2.80
CA GLY A 359 20.38 4.64 -2.45
C GLY A 359 19.47 5.18 -1.35
N SER A 360 18.17 4.89 -1.42
CA SER A 360 17.20 5.31 -0.39
C SER A 360 17.48 4.72 0.99
N ILE A 361 17.92 3.46 1.04
CA ILE A 361 18.22 2.76 2.29
C ILE A 361 19.52 3.28 2.91
N ILE A 362 20.50 3.66 2.09
CA ILE A 362 21.77 4.23 2.59
C ILE A 362 21.55 5.62 3.20
N GLN A 363 20.53 6.35 2.75
CA GLN A 363 20.19 7.69 3.22
C GLN A 363 19.22 7.71 4.40
N ALA A 364 18.51 6.59 4.66
CA ALA A 364 17.56 6.41 5.76
C ALA A 364 18.29 6.16 7.08
#